data_AF-A0A078ITC3-F1
#
_entry.id   AF-A0A078ITC3-F1
#
_cell.length_a   1.000
_cell.length_b   1.000
_cell.length_c   1.000
_cell.angle_alpha   90.00
_cell.angle_beta   90.00
_cell.angle_gamma   90.00
#
_symmetry.space_group_name_H-M   'P 1'
#
loop_
_entity.id
_entity.type
_entity.pdbx_description
1 polymer ?
#
loop_
_entity_poly.entity_id
_entity_poly.type
_entity_poly.pdbx_seq_one_letter_code
_entity_poly.pdbx_strand_id
1 'polypeptide(L)'
;MEIAERRDDEIRDAKESANIDNIKSQYVTDSFSDERYSLELKDGLHPLRYKFAIWYTRRTPGVRSQTSYEDNIKKIVEFSTVEGFWASYCHLARSSLLPNPTDLHFFKDGIRPLWEDGANCNGGKWIIRFSKVVSARFWEDLLLALVGDQLDDAENICGAVLSVRINEDIISVWNRNASDHQAVMGLRDSIKRHLKLPHAYVMEYKPHDASLRDNSSYRNTWRG
;
A
#
# COMPACT_ATOMS: atom_id res chain seq x y z
N MET A 1 43.63 9.98 -19.76
CA MET A 1 43.36 10.15 -18.31
C MET A 1 42.23 11.15 -18.09
N GLU A 2 42.13 12.20 -18.90
CA GLU A 2 41.13 13.30 -18.81
C GLU A 2 39.65 12.93 -19.09
N ILE A 3 39.35 11.83 -19.80
CA ILE A 3 37.97 11.45 -20.18
C ILE A 3 37.23 10.74 -19.04
N ALA A 4 37.95 10.08 -18.13
CA ALA A 4 37.35 9.40 -16.98
C ALA A 4 36.91 10.40 -15.89
N GLU A 5 37.75 11.40 -15.61
CA GLU A 5 37.48 12.43 -14.59
C GLU A 5 36.26 13.30 -14.94
N ARG A 6 36.11 13.71 -16.21
CA ARG A 6 34.92 14.46 -16.66
C ARG A 6 33.62 13.68 -16.47
N ARG A 7 33.66 12.35 -16.62
CA ARG A 7 32.48 11.50 -16.47
C ARG A 7 32.08 11.32 -15.01
N ASP A 8 33.07 11.28 -14.11
CA ASP A 8 32.84 11.18 -12.67
C ASP A 8 32.32 12.50 -12.07
N ASP A 9 32.80 13.64 -12.58
CA ASP A 9 32.27 14.97 -12.21
C ASP A 9 30.83 15.17 -12.69
N GLU A 10 30.49 14.78 -13.94
CA GLU A 10 29.11 14.81 -14.45
C GLU A 10 28.16 13.92 -13.63
N ILE A 11 28.62 12.76 -13.16
CA ILE A 11 27.82 11.86 -12.30
C ILE A 11 27.62 12.46 -10.91
N ARG A 12 28.62 13.16 -10.37
CA ARG A 12 28.52 13.85 -9.06
C ARG A 12 27.53 15.00 -9.14
N ASP A 13 27.63 15.84 -10.17
CA ASP A 13 26.74 16.99 -10.37
C ASP A 13 25.28 16.56 -10.63
N ALA A 14 25.08 15.44 -11.34
CA ALA A 14 23.75 14.85 -11.52
C ALA A 14 23.15 14.31 -10.21
N LYS A 15 23.96 13.69 -9.35
CA LYS A 15 23.52 13.22 -8.02
C LYS A 15 23.20 14.38 -7.08
N GLU A 16 24.00 15.45 -7.13
CA GLU A 16 23.79 16.64 -6.30
C GLU A 16 22.53 17.40 -6.73
N SER A 17 22.30 17.55 -8.03
CA SER A 17 21.08 18.13 -8.59
C SER A 17 19.84 17.32 -8.20
N ALA A 18 19.88 15.99 -8.34
CA ALA A 18 18.79 15.10 -7.93
C ALA A 18 18.50 15.17 -6.42
N ASN A 19 19.54 15.34 -5.60
CA ASN A 19 19.39 15.51 -4.16
C ASN A 19 18.71 16.85 -3.80
N ILE A 20 19.11 17.95 -4.47
CA ILE A 20 18.50 19.27 -4.28
C ILE A 20 17.02 19.27 -4.70
N ASP A 21 16.68 18.61 -5.81
CA ASP A 21 15.30 18.49 -6.27
C ASP A 21 14.45 17.64 -5.31
N ASN A 22 15.02 16.57 -4.76
CA ASN A 22 14.35 15.75 -3.75
C ASN A 22 14.11 16.53 -2.45
N ILE A 23 15.10 17.31 -2.00
CA ILE A 23 15.00 18.19 -0.82
C ILE A 23 13.93 19.28 -1.04
N LYS A 24 13.92 19.95 -2.19
CA LYS A 24 12.90 20.97 -2.52
C LYS A 24 11.50 20.36 -2.58
N SER A 25 11.36 19.19 -3.20
CA SER A 25 10.08 18.45 -3.23
C SER A 25 9.59 18.14 -1.82
N GLN A 26 10.49 17.66 -0.94
CA GLN A 26 10.17 17.35 0.45
C GLN A 26 9.72 18.57 1.25
N TYR A 27 10.43 19.70 1.16
CA TYR A 27 10.03 20.95 1.84
C TYR A 27 8.67 21.45 1.38
N VAL A 28 8.38 21.37 0.08
CA VAL A 28 7.10 21.77 -0.50
C VAL A 28 5.99 20.83 -0.03
N THR A 29 6.22 19.51 0.02
CA THR A 29 5.24 18.56 0.55
C THR A 29 4.97 18.76 2.03
N ASP A 30 5.98 19.08 2.82
CA ASP A 30 5.83 19.34 4.26
C ASP A 30 5.02 20.62 4.49
N SER A 31 5.31 21.71 3.75
CA SER A 31 4.54 22.95 3.89
C SER A 31 3.06 22.80 3.52
N PHE A 32 2.77 22.08 2.43
CA PHE A 32 1.37 21.78 2.05
C PHE A 32 0.68 20.86 3.07
N SER A 33 1.44 19.98 3.72
CA SER A 33 0.90 19.15 4.78
C SER A 33 0.53 20.00 5.99
N ASP A 34 1.37 20.92 6.44
CA ASP A 34 1.12 21.78 7.60
C ASP A 34 -0.09 22.70 7.42
N GLU A 35 -0.27 23.27 6.21
CA GLU A 35 -1.45 24.08 5.89
C GLU A 35 -2.75 23.27 5.95
N ARG A 36 -2.75 22.06 5.36
CA ARG A 36 -3.91 21.16 5.40
C ARG A 36 -4.30 20.84 6.84
N TYR A 37 -3.34 20.41 7.65
CA TYR A 37 -3.60 20.05 9.05
C TYR A 37 -4.19 21.23 9.81
N SER A 38 -3.62 22.42 9.61
CA SER A 38 -4.07 23.64 10.26
C SER A 38 -5.51 23.99 9.89
N LEU A 39 -5.92 23.76 8.64
CA LEU A 39 -7.30 23.98 8.19
C LEU A 39 -8.27 22.93 8.75
N GLU A 40 -7.93 21.65 8.64
CA GLU A 40 -8.79 20.56 9.14
C GLU A 40 -8.99 20.65 10.66
N LEU A 41 -7.97 21.05 11.41
CA LEU A 41 -8.09 21.32 12.85
C LEU A 41 -8.99 22.51 13.17
N LYS A 42 -8.96 23.58 12.35
CA LYS A 42 -9.87 24.73 12.52
C LYS A 42 -11.33 24.35 12.28
N ASP A 43 -11.57 23.38 11.41
CA ASP A 43 -12.90 22.84 11.13
C ASP A 43 -13.35 21.79 12.17
N GLY A 44 -12.54 21.53 13.21
CA GLY A 44 -12.84 20.59 14.28
C GLY A 44 -12.68 19.12 13.90
N LEU A 45 -11.94 18.84 12.82
CA LEU A 45 -11.63 17.48 12.36
C LEU A 45 -10.30 16.98 12.93
N HIS A 46 -10.09 15.66 12.88
CA HIS A 46 -8.84 15.05 13.32
C HIS A 46 -7.99 14.63 12.10
N PRO A 47 -6.98 15.42 11.71
CA PRO A 47 -6.16 15.13 10.53
C PRO A 47 -5.32 13.86 10.69
N LEU A 48 -5.26 13.04 9.66
CA LEU A 48 -4.41 11.86 9.56
C LEU A 48 -2.99 12.24 9.11
N ARG A 49 -2.01 11.39 9.48
CA ARG A 49 -0.60 11.58 9.07
C ARG A 49 -0.48 11.72 7.56
N TYR A 50 -1.06 10.75 6.87
CA TYR A 50 -1.11 10.63 5.43
C TYR A 50 -2.55 10.73 4.95
N LYS A 51 -2.74 11.24 3.74
CA LYS A 51 -4.00 11.05 3.00
C LYS A 51 -4.06 9.61 2.52
N PHE A 52 -5.26 9.03 2.50
CA PHE A 52 -5.49 7.68 2.01
C PHE A 52 -6.59 7.66 0.97
N ALA A 53 -6.53 6.65 0.10
CA ALA A 53 -7.52 6.36 -0.90
C ALA A 53 -7.90 4.88 -0.87
N ILE A 54 -9.20 4.62 -1.01
CA ILE A 54 -9.74 3.28 -1.15
C ILE A 54 -10.04 3.03 -2.62
N TRP A 55 -9.54 1.91 -3.13
CA TRP A 55 -9.78 1.45 -4.50
C TRP A 55 -10.43 0.09 -4.48
N TYR A 56 -11.12 -0.23 -5.57
CA TYR A 56 -11.81 -1.49 -5.76
C TYR A 56 -11.53 -2.06 -7.13
N THR A 57 -11.23 -3.36 -7.15
CA THR A 57 -11.07 -4.13 -8.38
C THR A 57 -11.96 -5.36 -8.30
N ARG A 58 -12.79 -5.56 -9.34
CA ARG A 58 -13.54 -6.80 -9.53
C ARG A 58 -13.01 -7.52 -10.77
N ARG A 59 -12.69 -8.80 -10.64
CA ARG A 59 -12.29 -9.61 -11.78
C ARG A 59 -13.44 -10.54 -12.15
N THR A 60 -13.83 -10.56 -13.42
CA THR A 60 -14.82 -11.53 -13.92
C THR A 60 -14.11 -12.85 -14.22
N PRO A 61 -14.44 -13.97 -13.54
CA PRO A 61 -13.84 -15.26 -13.83
C PRO A 61 -14.05 -15.66 -15.30
N GLY A 62 -13.00 -16.13 -15.97
CA GLY A 62 -13.09 -16.63 -17.35
C GLY A 62 -12.96 -15.58 -18.46
N VAL A 63 -13.04 -14.29 -18.15
CA VAL A 63 -12.79 -13.21 -19.13
C VAL A 63 -11.32 -12.81 -19.02
N ARG A 64 -10.47 -13.36 -19.89
CA ARG A 64 -9.15 -12.77 -20.19
C ARG A 64 -9.38 -11.52 -21.03
N SER A 65 -9.88 -10.46 -20.41
CA SER A 65 -9.94 -9.20 -21.12
C SER A 65 -8.51 -8.73 -21.37
N GLN A 66 -8.22 -8.38 -22.62
CA GLN A 66 -7.02 -7.61 -22.99
C GLN A 66 -7.10 -6.15 -22.50
N THR A 67 -8.22 -5.72 -21.88
CA THR A 67 -8.24 -4.44 -21.17
C THR A 67 -7.28 -4.52 -19.99
N SER A 68 -6.43 -3.51 -19.89
CA SER A 68 -5.35 -3.41 -18.92
C SER A 68 -5.90 -3.70 -17.52
N TYR A 69 -5.11 -4.34 -16.65
CA TYR A 69 -5.44 -4.47 -15.23
C TYR A 69 -5.82 -3.09 -14.63
N GLU A 70 -5.23 -2.01 -15.16
CA GLU A 70 -5.52 -0.62 -14.85
C GLU A 70 -6.96 -0.19 -15.18
N ASP A 71 -7.63 -0.76 -16.18
CA ASP A 71 -9.00 -0.36 -16.55
C ASP A 71 -10.04 -0.85 -15.54
N ASN A 72 -9.67 -1.83 -14.70
CA ASN A 72 -10.58 -2.45 -13.73
C ASN A 72 -10.40 -1.92 -12.30
N ILE A 73 -9.38 -1.10 -12.03
CA ILE A 73 -9.15 -0.50 -10.72
C ILE A 73 -9.87 0.85 -10.61
N LYS A 74 -10.77 0.98 -9.64
CA LYS A 74 -11.59 2.18 -9.46
C LYS A 74 -11.32 2.82 -8.11
N LYS A 75 -10.96 4.11 -8.10
CA LYS A 75 -10.91 4.91 -6.86
C LYS A 75 -12.34 5.09 -6.38
N ILE A 76 -12.63 4.69 -5.14
CA ILE A 76 -13.95 4.87 -4.53
C ILE A 76 -14.00 6.21 -3.80
N VAL A 77 -13.02 6.44 -2.92
CA VAL A 77 -13.01 7.58 -2.02
C VAL A 77 -11.58 7.88 -1.58
N GLU A 78 -11.34 9.14 -1.28
CA GLU A 78 -10.13 9.63 -0.61
C GLU A 78 -10.53 10.40 0.64
N PHE A 79 -9.65 10.38 1.65
CA PHE A 79 -9.85 11.12 2.87
C PHE A 79 -8.50 11.43 3.53
N SER A 80 -8.53 12.44 4.38
CA SER A 80 -7.37 12.98 5.07
C SER A 80 -7.58 13.14 6.58
N THR A 81 -8.75 12.75 7.09
CA THR A 81 -9.16 12.89 8.49
C THR A 81 -9.76 11.58 9.03
N VAL A 82 -9.78 11.43 10.36
CA VAL A 82 -10.39 10.29 11.05
C VAL A 82 -11.90 10.20 10.75
N GLU A 83 -12.57 11.34 10.69
CA GLU A 83 -13.99 11.43 10.32
C GLU A 83 -14.21 10.96 8.89
N GLY A 84 -13.36 11.37 7.95
CA GLY A 84 -13.42 10.93 6.55
C GLY A 84 -13.18 9.43 6.42
N PHE A 85 -12.28 8.86 7.23
CA PHE A 85 -12.08 7.41 7.32
C PHE A 85 -13.37 6.70 7.76
N TRP A 86 -13.97 7.10 8.89
CA TRP A 86 -15.18 6.43 9.40
C TRP A 86 -16.41 6.65 8.51
N ALA A 87 -16.58 7.85 7.96
CA ALA A 87 -17.63 8.16 6.99
C ALA A 87 -17.52 7.27 5.76
N SER A 88 -16.31 6.94 5.34
CA SER A 88 -16.05 6.02 4.22
C SER A 88 -16.24 4.56 4.63
N TYR A 89 -15.53 4.11 5.65
CA TYR A 89 -15.40 2.70 6.02
C TYR A 89 -16.73 2.09 6.49
N CYS A 90 -17.53 2.83 7.27
CA CYS A 90 -18.84 2.35 7.74
C CYS A 90 -19.85 2.08 6.63
N HIS A 91 -19.66 2.66 5.44
CA HIS A 91 -20.53 2.47 4.27
C HIS A 91 -19.98 1.46 3.27
N LEU A 92 -18.77 0.93 3.49
CA LEU A 92 -18.21 -0.13 2.66
C LEU A 92 -18.83 -1.49 3.01
N ALA A 93 -19.05 -2.31 1.98
CA ALA A 93 -19.43 -3.69 2.19
C ALA A 93 -18.29 -4.45 2.91
N ARG A 94 -18.65 -5.19 3.96
CA ARG A 94 -17.71 -6.08 4.67
C ARG A 94 -17.18 -7.17 3.74
N SER A 95 -16.01 -7.72 4.06
CA SER A 95 -15.35 -8.78 3.27
C SER A 95 -16.27 -9.94 2.90
N SER A 96 -17.16 -10.34 3.81
CA SER A 96 -18.13 -11.43 3.64
C SER A 96 -19.24 -11.15 2.63
N LEU A 97 -19.50 -9.87 2.31
CA LEU A 97 -20.55 -9.45 1.38
C LEU A 97 -20.00 -9.10 -0.01
N LEU A 98 -18.67 -9.08 -0.17
CA LEU A 98 -18.04 -8.75 -1.44
C LEU A 98 -18.13 -9.94 -2.41
N PRO A 99 -18.41 -9.69 -3.70
CA PRO A 99 -18.39 -10.75 -4.72
C PRO A 99 -17.01 -11.38 -4.85
N ASN A 100 -16.94 -12.69 -5.04
CA ASN A 100 -15.68 -13.37 -5.35
C ASN A 100 -15.42 -13.41 -6.87
N PRO A 101 -14.19 -13.16 -7.34
CA PRO A 101 -13.06 -12.52 -6.65
C PRO A 101 -13.15 -10.99 -6.67
N THR A 102 -12.81 -10.37 -5.54
CA THR A 102 -12.71 -8.90 -5.38
C THR A 102 -11.41 -8.56 -4.67
N ASP A 103 -10.81 -7.44 -5.04
CA ASP A 103 -9.71 -6.82 -4.30
C ASP A 103 -10.14 -5.42 -3.82
N LEU A 104 -10.04 -5.17 -2.51
CA LEU A 104 -10.12 -3.84 -1.91
C LEU A 104 -8.71 -3.36 -1.60
N HIS A 105 -8.37 -2.16 -2.04
CA HIS A 105 -7.06 -1.57 -1.85
C HIS A 105 -7.17 -0.33 -0.97
N PHE A 106 -6.31 -0.21 0.02
CA PHE A 106 -6.21 0.92 0.91
C PHE A 106 -4.79 1.49 0.83
N PHE A 107 -4.59 2.55 0.05
CA PHE A 107 -3.25 3.07 -0.27
C PHE A 107 -3.13 4.52 0.15
N LYS A 108 -1.90 4.94 0.48
CA LYS A 108 -1.62 6.37 0.63
C LYS A 108 -1.95 7.09 -0.67
N ASP A 109 -2.46 8.31 -0.54
CA ASP A 109 -2.76 9.14 -1.70
C ASP A 109 -1.51 9.39 -2.54
N GLY A 110 -1.69 9.49 -3.86
CA GLY A 110 -0.60 9.58 -4.82
C GLY A 110 0.10 8.26 -5.14
N ILE A 111 -0.21 7.14 -4.45
CA ILE A 111 0.30 5.81 -4.79
C ILE A 111 -0.82 4.97 -5.39
N ARG A 112 -0.68 4.60 -6.66
CA ARG A 112 -1.64 3.68 -7.28
C ARG A 112 -1.41 2.25 -6.77
N PRO A 113 -2.45 1.42 -6.57
CA PRO A 113 -2.30 0.00 -6.19
C PRO A 113 -1.80 -0.90 -7.33
N LEU A 114 -0.81 -0.40 -8.07
CA LEU A 114 -0.23 -0.96 -9.28
C LEU A 114 1.27 -1.16 -9.03
N TRP A 115 1.83 -2.25 -9.54
CA TRP A 115 3.26 -2.51 -9.37
C TRP A 115 4.11 -1.59 -10.26
N GLU A 116 3.52 -1.05 -11.33
CA GLU A 116 4.09 -0.07 -12.25
C GLU A 116 4.25 1.31 -11.60
N ASP A 117 3.57 1.56 -10.47
CA ASP A 117 3.72 2.79 -9.72
C ASP A 117 5.16 2.93 -9.20
N GLY A 118 5.75 4.11 -9.35
CA GLY A 118 7.14 4.36 -8.95
C GLY A 118 7.40 4.10 -7.47
N ALA A 119 6.37 4.19 -6.61
CA ALA A 119 6.48 3.85 -5.20
C ALA A 119 6.45 2.33 -4.94
N ASN A 120 5.95 1.51 -5.86
CA ASN A 120 5.78 0.07 -5.66
C ASN A 120 6.78 -0.78 -6.46
N CYS A 121 7.36 -0.28 -7.55
CA CYS A 121 8.12 -1.10 -8.50
C CYS A 121 9.31 -1.86 -7.86
N ASN A 122 10.07 -1.21 -6.97
CA ASN A 122 11.20 -1.81 -6.25
C ASN A 122 10.79 -2.47 -4.91
N GLY A 123 9.48 -2.52 -4.67
CA GLY A 123 8.89 -2.91 -3.41
C GLY A 123 8.58 -4.39 -3.28
N GLY A 124 7.80 -4.70 -2.26
CA GLY A 124 7.24 -6.02 -2.07
C GLY A 124 6.01 -5.97 -1.19
N LYS A 125 5.52 -7.15 -0.85
CA LYS A 125 4.38 -7.31 0.04
C LYS A 125 4.54 -8.44 1.03
N TRP A 126 4.12 -8.19 2.26
CA TRP A 126 3.79 -9.24 3.22
C TRP A 126 2.41 -9.79 2.90
N ILE A 127 2.25 -11.11 2.93
CA ILE A 127 1.02 -11.82 2.60
C ILE A 127 0.62 -12.67 3.79
N ILE A 128 -0.64 -12.53 4.22
CA ILE A 128 -1.24 -13.31 5.30
C ILE A 128 -2.58 -13.87 4.82
N ARG A 129 -2.81 -15.16 5.07
CA ARG A 129 -4.03 -15.87 4.69
C ARG A 129 -4.92 -16.04 5.91
N PHE A 130 -6.18 -15.65 5.78
CA PHE A 130 -7.18 -15.71 6.84
C PHE A 130 -8.38 -16.53 6.40
N SER A 131 -8.97 -17.26 7.34
CA SER A 131 -10.30 -17.82 7.11
C SER A 131 -11.33 -16.68 6.99
N LYS A 132 -12.39 -16.94 6.20
CA LYS A 132 -13.49 -15.99 5.97
C LYS A 132 -14.13 -15.43 7.25
N VAL A 133 -14.10 -16.21 8.32
CA VAL A 133 -14.72 -15.86 9.61
C VAL A 133 -14.01 -14.71 10.29
N VAL A 134 -12.68 -14.61 10.14
CA VAL A 134 -11.85 -13.65 10.89
C VAL A 134 -11.26 -12.54 10.03
N SER A 135 -11.30 -12.68 8.70
CA SER A 135 -10.65 -11.75 7.77
C SER A 135 -11.13 -10.30 7.93
N ALA A 136 -12.43 -10.09 8.12
CA ALA A 136 -13.01 -8.76 8.31
C ALA A 136 -12.40 -8.02 9.51
N ARG A 137 -12.23 -8.73 10.63
CA ARG A 137 -11.65 -8.18 11.86
C ARG A 137 -10.20 -7.79 11.66
N PHE A 138 -9.37 -8.69 11.11
CA PHE A 138 -7.96 -8.40 10.88
C PHE A 138 -7.75 -7.30 9.82
N TRP A 139 -8.65 -7.20 8.85
CA TRP A 139 -8.65 -6.09 7.90
C TRP A 139 -8.91 -4.76 8.60
N GLU A 140 -9.95 -4.67 9.43
CA GLU A 140 -10.26 -3.48 10.22
C GLU A 140 -9.09 -3.09 11.14
N ASP A 141 -8.58 -4.03 11.93
CA ASP A 141 -7.43 -3.82 12.82
C ASP A 141 -6.21 -3.26 12.05
N LEU A 142 -5.96 -3.77 10.83
CA LEU A 142 -4.86 -3.29 9.98
C LEU A 142 -5.10 -1.86 9.47
N LEU A 143 -6.32 -1.56 9.02
CA LEU A 143 -6.65 -0.21 8.56
C LEU A 143 -6.49 0.82 9.68
N LEU A 144 -6.95 0.50 10.89
CA LEU A 144 -6.77 1.34 12.07
C LEU A 144 -5.30 1.56 12.40
N ALA A 145 -4.46 0.52 12.32
CA ALA A 145 -3.02 0.65 12.51
C ALA A 145 -2.36 1.55 11.45
N LEU A 146 -2.85 1.52 10.21
CA LEU A 146 -2.35 2.37 9.12
C LEU A 146 -2.76 3.83 9.28
N VAL A 147 -4.04 4.11 9.53
CA VAL A 147 -4.51 5.51 9.71
C VAL A 147 -3.98 6.12 11.01
N GLY A 148 -3.80 5.28 12.04
CA GLY A 148 -3.21 5.69 13.32
C GLY A 148 -1.69 5.77 13.32
N ASP A 149 -1.03 5.55 12.18
CA ASP A 149 0.43 5.61 12.03
C ASP A 149 1.19 4.76 13.06
N GLN A 150 0.68 3.56 13.34
CA GLN A 150 1.17 2.71 14.42
C GLN A 150 2.23 1.69 13.98
N LEU A 151 2.33 1.44 12.67
CA LEU A 151 3.28 0.47 12.12
C LEU A 151 4.68 1.06 12.05
N ASP A 152 5.68 0.22 12.34
CA ASP A 152 7.08 0.59 12.25
C ASP A 152 7.41 0.87 10.76
N ASP A 153 8.25 1.86 10.50
CA ASP A 153 8.64 2.26 9.13
C ASP A 153 7.45 2.73 8.25
N ALA A 154 6.51 3.44 8.86
CA ALA A 154 5.27 3.87 8.22
C ALA A 154 5.49 4.64 6.91
N GLU A 155 6.54 5.47 6.78
CA GLU A 155 6.87 6.20 5.54
C GLU A 155 7.05 5.29 4.32
N ASN A 156 7.65 4.12 4.51
CA ASN A 156 7.91 3.15 3.46
C ASN A 156 6.72 2.25 3.16
N ILE A 157 5.65 2.30 3.95
CA ILE A 157 4.40 1.60 3.66
C ILE A 157 3.66 2.35 2.54
N CYS A 158 3.29 1.61 1.49
CA CYS A 158 2.49 2.11 0.37
C CYS A 158 0.99 1.99 0.67
N GLY A 159 0.60 0.83 1.21
CA GLY A 159 -0.81 0.51 1.45
C GLY A 159 -1.04 -0.96 1.80
N ALA A 160 -2.31 -1.34 1.84
CA ALA A 160 -2.74 -2.71 2.08
C ALA A 160 -3.82 -3.14 1.07
N VAL A 161 -3.92 -4.45 0.86
CA VAL A 161 -4.90 -5.07 -0.05
C VAL A 161 -5.62 -6.19 0.67
N LEU A 162 -6.95 -6.17 0.66
CA LEU A 162 -7.80 -7.30 0.99
C LEU A 162 -8.26 -7.98 -0.29
N SER A 163 -7.79 -9.21 -0.50
CA SER A 163 -8.13 -10.05 -1.63
C SER A 163 -9.13 -11.11 -1.20
N VAL A 164 -10.38 -10.92 -1.58
CA VAL A 164 -11.51 -11.81 -1.27
C VAL A 164 -11.52 -12.95 -2.29
N ARG A 165 -11.37 -14.21 -1.84
CA ARG A 165 -11.37 -15.42 -2.69
C ARG A 165 -12.38 -16.44 -2.20
N ILE A 166 -12.60 -17.54 -2.93
CA ILE A 166 -13.66 -18.50 -2.55
C ILE A 166 -13.40 -19.20 -1.21
N ASN A 167 -12.17 -19.66 -0.96
CA ASN A 167 -11.83 -20.49 0.21
C ASN A 167 -11.28 -19.68 1.39
N GLU A 168 -10.50 -18.66 1.11
CA GLU A 168 -9.79 -17.85 2.10
C GLU A 168 -9.75 -16.39 1.65
N ASP A 169 -9.48 -15.48 2.58
CA ASP A 169 -9.16 -14.10 2.25
C ASP A 169 -7.68 -13.86 2.49
N ILE A 170 -7.08 -13.06 1.62
CA ILE A 170 -5.66 -12.76 1.66
C ILE A 170 -5.52 -11.27 1.98
N ILE A 171 -4.84 -10.95 3.07
CA ILE A 171 -4.46 -9.57 3.39
C ILE A 171 -3.00 -9.39 3.04
N SER A 172 -2.69 -8.33 2.29
CA SER A 172 -1.32 -7.96 1.93
C SER A 172 -0.97 -6.56 2.38
N VAL A 173 0.25 -6.33 2.85
CA VAL A 173 0.80 -4.99 3.16
C VAL A 173 1.97 -4.73 2.24
N TRP A 174 1.95 -3.61 1.52
CA TRP A 174 2.91 -3.25 0.48
C TRP A 174 3.88 -2.19 0.99
N ASN A 175 5.15 -2.34 0.67
CA ASN A 175 6.21 -1.39 1.03
C ASN A 175 7.10 -1.06 -0.17
N ARG A 176 7.74 0.12 -0.13
CA ARG A 176 8.46 0.73 -1.25
C ARG A 176 9.76 0.03 -1.66
N ASN A 177 10.44 -0.61 -0.71
CA ASN A 177 11.78 -1.15 -0.90
C ASN A 177 11.90 -2.57 -0.36
N ALA A 178 12.02 -3.55 -1.26
CA ALA A 178 12.24 -4.94 -0.88
C ALA A 178 13.69 -5.29 -0.54
N SER A 179 14.65 -4.42 -0.84
CA SER A 179 16.07 -4.67 -0.58
C SER A 179 16.50 -4.35 0.86
N ASP A 180 15.74 -3.50 1.56
CA ASP A 180 15.98 -3.20 2.97
C ASP A 180 15.40 -4.30 3.86
N HIS A 181 16.23 -5.30 4.15
CA HIS A 181 15.83 -6.46 4.93
C HIS A 181 15.47 -6.11 6.38
N GLN A 182 16.11 -5.10 6.96
CA GLN A 182 15.86 -4.70 8.34
C GLN A 182 14.48 -4.02 8.44
N ALA A 183 14.18 -3.10 7.53
CA ALA A 183 12.87 -2.46 7.42
C ALA A 183 11.76 -3.48 7.13
N VAL A 184 11.98 -4.38 6.16
CA VAL A 184 11.02 -5.43 5.78
C VAL A 184 10.68 -6.34 6.96
N MET A 185 11.69 -6.77 7.74
CA MET A 185 11.48 -7.62 8.91
C MET A 185 10.88 -6.84 10.09
N GLY A 186 11.27 -5.58 10.28
CA GLY A 186 10.66 -4.68 11.27
C GLY A 186 9.17 -4.50 11.02
N LEU A 187 8.77 -4.25 9.77
CA LEU A 187 7.38 -4.14 9.37
C LEU A 187 6.60 -5.43 9.66
N ARG A 188 7.18 -6.61 9.38
CA ARG A 188 6.57 -7.91 9.71
C ARG A 188 6.24 -8.02 11.20
N ASP A 189 7.22 -7.69 12.04
CA ASP A 189 7.10 -7.83 13.48
C ASP A 189 6.13 -6.79 14.05
N SER A 190 6.08 -5.60 13.47
CA SER A 190 5.08 -4.57 13.79
C SER A 190 3.67 -4.98 13.42
N ILE A 191 3.45 -5.56 12.23
CA ILE A 191 2.14 -6.09 11.81
C ILE A 191 1.68 -7.18 12.79
N LYS A 192 2.55 -8.14 13.13
CA LYS A 192 2.23 -9.20 14.10
C LYS A 192 1.82 -8.66 15.45
N ARG A 193 2.54 -7.64 15.93
CA ARG A 193 2.30 -7.01 17.24
C ARG A 193 0.95 -6.30 17.28
N HIS A 194 0.66 -5.44 16.30
CA HIS A 194 -0.55 -4.63 16.27
C HIS A 194 -1.81 -5.46 16.01
N LEU A 195 -1.72 -6.44 15.10
CA LEU A 195 -2.81 -7.37 14.85
C LEU A 195 -2.94 -8.47 15.92
N LYS A 196 -1.99 -8.53 16.87
CA LYS A 196 -1.90 -9.60 17.89
C LYS A 196 -2.02 -10.99 17.27
N LEU A 197 -1.30 -11.21 16.16
CA LEU A 197 -1.44 -12.42 15.36
C LEU A 197 -1.03 -13.66 16.16
N PRO A 198 -1.90 -14.67 16.28
CA PRO A 198 -1.52 -15.97 16.80
C PRO A 198 -0.35 -16.57 16.01
N HIS A 199 0.51 -17.34 16.69
CA HIS A 199 1.68 -18.00 16.07
C HIS A 199 1.33 -18.93 14.89
N ALA A 200 0.07 -19.39 14.80
CA ALA A 200 -0.40 -20.21 13.69
C ALA A 200 -0.46 -19.46 12.34
N TYR A 201 -0.53 -18.12 12.34
CA TYR A 201 -0.54 -17.36 11.11
C TYR A 201 0.88 -17.15 10.58
N VAL A 202 1.13 -17.71 9.40
CA VAL A 202 2.39 -17.53 8.67
C VAL A 202 2.28 -16.27 7.80
N MET A 203 3.34 -15.46 7.81
CA MET A 203 3.51 -14.32 6.92
C MET A 203 4.56 -14.66 5.86
N GLU A 204 4.23 -14.45 4.60
CA GLU A 204 5.11 -14.69 3.45
C GLU A 204 5.46 -13.35 2.79
N TYR A 205 6.74 -13.07 2.58
CA TYR A 205 7.16 -11.87 1.85
C TYR A 205 7.42 -12.18 0.38
N LYS A 206 6.91 -11.33 -0.52
CA LYS A 206 7.18 -11.42 -1.96
C LYS A 206 7.56 -10.07 -2.54
N PRO A 207 8.78 -9.93 -3.11
CA PRO A 207 9.12 -8.80 -3.95
C PRO A 207 8.21 -8.73 -5.19
N HIS A 208 7.91 -7.53 -5.67
CA HIS A 208 7.05 -7.36 -6.84
C HIS A 208 7.67 -7.92 -8.12
N ASP A 209 8.97 -7.70 -8.34
CA ASP A 209 9.73 -8.26 -9.47
C ASP A 209 9.69 -9.79 -9.54
N ALA A 210 9.82 -10.45 -8.39
CA ALA A 210 9.73 -11.91 -8.32
C ALA A 210 8.33 -12.40 -8.69
N SER A 211 7.30 -11.65 -8.28
CA SER A 211 5.88 -11.97 -8.50
C SER A 211 5.44 -11.82 -9.97
N LEU A 212 6.17 -11.00 -10.75
CA LEU A 212 5.99 -10.84 -12.19
C LEU A 212 6.62 -12.01 -12.96
N ARG A 213 7.85 -12.40 -12.58
CA ARG A 213 8.58 -13.49 -13.25
C ARG A 213 7.91 -14.85 -13.08
N ASP A 214 7.29 -15.10 -11.93
CA ASP A 214 6.59 -16.37 -11.64
C ASP A 214 5.09 -16.34 -11.99
N ASN A 215 4.59 -15.22 -12.54
CA ASN A 215 3.18 -14.92 -12.73
C ASN A 215 2.33 -15.09 -11.47
N SER A 216 2.89 -15.11 -10.25
CA SER A 216 2.13 -15.33 -9.01
C SER A 216 1.26 -14.14 -8.63
N SER A 217 1.58 -12.93 -9.12
CA SER A 217 0.66 -11.78 -9.09
C SER A 217 -0.67 -12.11 -9.79
N TYR A 218 -0.62 -12.92 -10.86
CA TYR A 218 -1.80 -13.41 -11.57
C TYR A 218 -2.29 -14.76 -11.02
N ARG A 219 -1.43 -15.73 -10.72
CA ARG A 219 -1.84 -17.10 -10.32
C ARG A 219 -2.53 -17.15 -8.95
N ASN A 220 -2.15 -16.30 -8.00
CA ASN A 220 -2.86 -16.16 -6.71
C ASN A 220 -4.25 -15.53 -6.86
N THR A 221 -4.61 -15.07 -8.07
CA THR A 221 -5.93 -14.52 -8.40
C THR A 221 -6.81 -15.49 -9.20
N TRP A 222 -6.26 -16.61 -9.70
CA TRP A 222 -6.96 -17.55 -10.59
C TRP A 222 -7.05 -18.99 -10.09
N ARG A 223 -6.25 -19.41 -9.09
CA ARG A 223 -6.45 -20.70 -8.43
C ARG A 223 -7.20 -20.49 -7.12
N GLY A 224 -8.50 -20.78 -7.19
CA GLY A 224 -9.47 -20.79 -6.11
C GLY A 224 -10.82 -21.06 -6.71
#